data_AF-A0A8X7NC67-F1
#
_entry.id   AF-A0A8X7NC67-F1
#
_cell.length_a   1.000
_cell.length_b   1.000
_cell.length_c   1.000
_cell.angle_alpha   90.00
_cell.angle_beta   90.00
_cell.angle_gamma   90.00
#
_symmetry.space_group_name_H-M   'P 1'
#
loop_
_entity.id
_entity.type
_entity.pdbx_description
1 polymer ?
#
loop_
_entity_poly.entity_id
_entity_poly.type
_entity_poly.pdbx_seq_one_letter_code
_entity_poly.pdbx_strand_id
1 'polypeptide(L)'
;MCGAPPSSDMAGKVREVPAGTNCTGPGYIVEGSEEIRYGYSFVDNVFDTKKDDLSAFYTKWGRVLVLLDENLNAIYGDKIKKYFAAYKIVPTLHSFKGGELNKNMDTMLDFVDAMDKFGLIRKEPVLVVGGGLASDVAGYACASYRRSSNYIRVGTTLIALIDAAISIKVGINHGKLKNRLGAYHAPMHTFLDFDFLKTLPVGQTRNGFAEIMKISHCAEKRTWDLLVKYGPQLVKSGFGRKEENGSAELKEVADEVCRRAIFRMLQLESGNLHEIGLDRVIASGHGISPTLELAPFPPLRHGHAITVDMSYTIILSHARGLLTDEERDEWFTLADGVGLTVDHAALDNELLHRSIDAIKKTRDGLQRFVLAGPNGYGNCVFANDISVEEFESVLAELKSYVKKRFPQYPGQGQDAYADAGDLGADPAAMLREKIAKGEYPPPTDKLRNVSITTDKQAVAARVGA
;
A
#
# COMPACT_ATOMS: atom_id res chain seq x y z
N MET A 1 3.13 19.11 -47.65
CA MET A 1 2.18 18.14 -47.11
C MET A 1 2.95 16.88 -46.72
N CYS A 2 3.24 16.67 -45.42
CA CYS A 2 3.66 15.35 -44.94
C CYS A 2 2.41 14.49 -44.81
N GLY A 3 2.08 13.75 -45.87
CA GLY A 3 0.86 12.93 -45.98
C GLY A 3 1.01 11.49 -45.51
N ALA A 4 1.93 11.21 -44.58
CA ALA A 4 1.93 9.91 -43.91
C ALA A 4 0.96 10.01 -42.71
N PRO A 5 -0.11 9.20 -42.64
CA PRO A 5 -0.90 9.13 -41.42
C PRO A 5 0.02 8.72 -40.26
N PRO A 6 -0.22 9.24 -39.04
CA PRO A 6 0.51 8.78 -37.87
C PRO A 6 0.39 7.25 -37.78
N SER A 7 1.47 6.58 -37.35
CA SER A 7 1.57 5.11 -37.25
C SER A 7 0.70 4.49 -36.16
N SER A 8 -0.29 5.24 -35.66
CA SER A 8 -1.14 4.89 -34.54
C SER A 8 -2.60 5.01 -34.95
N ASP A 9 -3.40 4.03 -34.54
CA ASP A 9 -4.86 3.98 -34.70
C ASP A 9 -5.60 5.04 -33.87
N MET A 10 -4.86 5.99 -33.28
CA MET A 10 -5.36 7.02 -32.39
C MET A 10 -5.86 8.21 -33.21
N ALA A 11 -7.18 8.39 -33.22
CA ALA A 11 -7.85 9.50 -33.87
C ALA A 11 -8.18 10.59 -32.83
N GLY A 12 -7.68 11.81 -33.07
CA GLY A 12 -8.09 13.01 -32.35
C GLY A 12 -9.01 13.87 -33.22
N LYS A 13 -9.91 14.62 -32.60
CA LYS A 13 -10.72 15.66 -33.26
C LYS A 13 -10.19 17.02 -32.87
N VAL A 14 -10.04 17.90 -33.85
CA VAL A 14 -9.73 19.32 -33.62
C VAL A 14 -10.84 20.15 -34.24
N ARG A 15 -11.39 21.08 -33.47
CA ARG A 15 -12.37 22.05 -33.97
C ARG A 15 -12.00 23.46 -33.56
N GLU A 16 -12.21 24.40 -34.48
CA GLU A 16 -12.10 25.82 -34.18
C GLU A 16 -13.27 26.28 -33.29
N VAL A 17 -13.02 27.21 -32.39
CA VAL A 17 -14.04 27.87 -31.56
C VAL A 17 -13.99 29.37 -31.74
N PRO A 18 -15.14 30.07 -31.71
CA PRO A 18 -15.19 31.52 -31.87
C PRO A 18 -14.28 32.25 -30.88
N ALA A 19 -13.75 33.40 -31.31
CA ALA A 19 -12.97 34.29 -30.45
C ALA A 19 -13.80 34.77 -29.25
N GLY A 20 -13.24 34.70 -28.05
CA GLY A 20 -13.79 35.39 -26.88
C GLY A 20 -13.55 36.90 -26.94
N THR A 21 -14.22 37.66 -26.07
CA THR A 21 -14.15 39.14 -26.03
C THR A 21 -12.72 39.70 -25.92
N ASN A 22 -11.80 38.93 -25.35
CA ASN A 22 -10.40 39.31 -25.14
C ASN A 22 -9.42 38.58 -26.08
N CYS A 23 -9.91 37.87 -27.10
CA CYS A 23 -9.07 37.09 -28.02
C CYS A 23 -8.89 37.83 -29.36
N THR A 24 -7.69 37.76 -29.95
CA THR A 24 -7.39 38.37 -31.26
C THR A 24 -7.86 37.53 -32.45
N GLY A 25 -8.43 36.34 -32.20
CA GLY A 25 -8.94 35.42 -33.22
C GLY A 25 -9.57 34.16 -32.61
N PRO A 26 -10.08 33.24 -33.45
CA PRO A 26 -10.64 31.96 -33.02
C PRO A 26 -9.64 31.10 -32.26
N GLY A 27 -10.13 30.30 -31.31
CA GLY A 27 -9.35 29.29 -30.60
C GLY A 27 -9.54 27.89 -31.17
N TYR A 28 -8.96 26.88 -30.54
CA TYR A 28 -9.13 25.48 -30.93
C TYR A 28 -9.46 24.61 -29.71
N ILE A 29 -10.31 23.61 -29.90
CA ILE A 29 -10.54 22.52 -28.95
C ILE A 29 -9.99 21.24 -29.56
N VAL A 30 -9.25 20.49 -28.75
CA VAL A 30 -8.68 19.19 -29.09
C VAL A 30 -9.32 18.13 -28.20
N GLU A 31 -9.86 17.09 -28.83
CA GLU A 31 -10.43 15.93 -28.15
C GLU A 31 -9.65 14.69 -28.62
N GLY A 32 -9.03 13.99 -27.67
CA GLY A 32 -8.30 12.75 -27.90
C GLY A 32 -8.66 11.72 -26.84
N SER A 33 -8.37 10.45 -27.10
CA SER A 33 -8.58 9.37 -26.15
C SER A 33 -7.45 8.37 -26.26
N GLU A 34 -7.02 7.87 -25.10
CA GLU A 34 -5.95 6.87 -24.96
C GLU A 34 -6.52 5.69 -24.17
N GLU A 35 -6.29 4.47 -24.63
CA GLU A 35 -6.70 3.27 -23.88
C GLU A 35 -5.70 2.97 -22.75
N ILE A 36 -6.21 2.78 -21.54
CA ILE A 36 -5.44 2.22 -20.42
C ILE A 36 -5.80 0.75 -20.29
N ARG A 37 -4.82 -0.13 -20.56
CA ARG A 37 -4.98 -1.59 -20.48
C ARG A 37 -3.83 -2.23 -19.71
N TYR A 38 -4.16 -3.08 -18.74
CA TYR A 38 -3.21 -3.80 -17.91
C TYR A 38 -3.83 -5.10 -17.39
N GLY A 39 -2.98 -6.08 -17.04
CA GLY A 39 -3.40 -7.41 -16.63
C GLY A 39 -2.87 -7.86 -15.26
N TYR A 40 -3.51 -8.88 -14.70
CA TYR A 40 -3.09 -9.56 -13.47
C TYR A 40 -3.09 -11.07 -13.68
N SER A 41 -2.09 -11.75 -13.12
CA SER A 41 -2.06 -13.23 -13.08
C SER A 41 -1.75 -13.70 -11.67
N PHE A 42 -2.62 -14.54 -11.13
CA PHE A 42 -2.34 -15.32 -9.92
C PHE A 42 -1.50 -16.52 -10.32
N VAL A 43 -0.31 -16.63 -9.76
CA VAL A 43 0.64 -17.70 -10.08
C VAL A 43 1.20 -18.28 -8.79
N ASP A 44 1.45 -19.59 -8.79
CA ASP A 44 2.30 -20.20 -7.78
C ASP A 44 3.73 -20.26 -8.34
N ASN A 45 4.68 -19.62 -7.64
CA ASN A 45 6.09 -19.59 -7.99
C ASN A 45 6.36 -18.95 -9.37
N VAL A 46 6.33 -17.62 -9.44
CA VAL A 46 6.53 -16.83 -10.68
C VAL A 46 7.89 -17.09 -11.36
N PHE A 47 8.88 -17.57 -10.61
CA PHE A 47 10.22 -17.90 -11.12
C PHE A 47 10.43 -19.42 -11.30
N ASP A 48 9.36 -20.19 -11.55
CA ASP A 48 9.44 -21.60 -11.93
C ASP A 48 9.99 -21.76 -13.35
N THR A 49 11.16 -22.41 -13.50
CA THR A 49 11.82 -22.58 -14.81
C THR A 49 11.04 -23.42 -15.81
N LYS A 50 9.91 -24.02 -15.41
CA LYS A 50 9.01 -24.78 -16.28
C LYS A 50 7.81 -23.97 -16.80
N LYS A 51 7.60 -22.76 -16.28
CA LYS A 51 6.47 -21.88 -16.63
C LYS A 51 6.99 -20.59 -17.28
N ASP A 52 6.53 -20.29 -18.49
CA ASP A 52 7.09 -19.21 -19.29
C ASP A 52 6.32 -17.88 -19.15
N ASP A 53 5.26 -17.84 -18.33
CA ASP A 53 4.33 -16.72 -18.18
C ASP A 53 5.03 -15.35 -18.06
N LEU A 54 6.05 -15.24 -17.19
CA LEU A 54 6.83 -14.00 -17.02
C LEU A 54 7.85 -13.81 -18.16
N SER A 55 8.60 -14.86 -18.53
CA SER A 55 9.64 -14.80 -19.56
C SER A 55 9.11 -14.45 -20.95
N ALA A 56 7.86 -14.78 -21.25
CA ALA A 56 7.19 -14.49 -22.51
C ALA A 56 7.18 -12.98 -22.80
N PHE A 57 7.06 -12.14 -21.77
CA PHE A 57 7.15 -10.68 -21.90
C PHE A 57 8.53 -10.19 -22.33
N TYR A 58 9.59 -10.96 -22.13
CA TYR A 58 10.97 -10.52 -22.39
C TYR A 58 11.61 -11.21 -23.60
N THR A 59 10.95 -12.23 -24.16
CA THR A 59 11.46 -13.03 -25.29
C THR A 59 11.83 -12.18 -26.49
N LYS A 60 11.04 -11.14 -26.80
CA LYS A 60 11.32 -10.19 -27.90
C LYS A 60 12.67 -9.51 -27.78
N TRP A 61 13.10 -9.19 -26.56
CA TRP A 61 14.31 -8.41 -26.28
C TRP A 61 15.51 -9.30 -25.94
N GLY A 62 15.28 -10.51 -25.43
CA GLY A 62 16.35 -11.43 -25.02
C GLY A 62 17.14 -10.95 -23.79
N ARG A 63 16.66 -9.91 -23.11
CA ARG A 63 17.26 -9.32 -21.91
C ARG A 63 16.18 -8.68 -21.03
N VAL A 64 16.53 -8.43 -19.77
CA VAL A 64 15.64 -7.78 -18.80
C VAL A 64 16.44 -6.97 -17.78
N LEU A 65 16.01 -5.73 -17.51
CA LEU A 65 16.41 -4.97 -16.33
C LEU A 65 15.46 -5.32 -15.19
N VAL A 66 16.01 -5.82 -14.08
CA VAL A 66 15.26 -6.16 -12.87
C VAL A 66 15.65 -5.18 -11.77
N LEU A 67 14.69 -4.37 -11.32
CA LEU A 67 14.81 -3.59 -10.09
C LEU A 67 14.38 -4.51 -8.94
N LEU A 68 15.32 -4.83 -8.05
CA LEU A 68 15.14 -5.84 -7.01
C LEU A 68 15.53 -5.33 -5.62
N ASP A 69 14.61 -5.41 -4.66
CA ASP A 69 14.90 -5.07 -3.25
C ASP A 69 16.10 -5.89 -2.74
N GLU A 70 17.05 -5.26 -2.05
CA GLU A 70 18.28 -5.92 -1.60
C GLU A 70 18.05 -7.13 -0.69
N ASN A 71 17.01 -7.09 0.17
CA ASN A 71 16.68 -8.21 1.05
C ASN A 71 16.17 -9.40 0.22
N LEU A 72 15.44 -9.12 -0.85
CA LEU A 72 14.97 -10.14 -1.78
C LEU A 72 16.07 -10.64 -2.70
N ASN A 73 17.03 -9.80 -3.06
CA ASN A 73 18.17 -10.24 -3.87
C ASN A 73 18.96 -11.34 -3.14
N ALA A 74 19.15 -11.20 -1.83
CA ALA A 74 19.81 -12.22 -1.01
C ALA A 74 19.08 -13.57 -0.99
N ILE A 75 17.75 -13.58 -1.14
CA ILE A 75 16.91 -14.78 -1.03
C ILE A 75 16.56 -15.38 -2.41
N TYR A 76 16.21 -14.52 -3.37
CA TYR A 76 15.61 -14.88 -4.65
C TYR A 76 16.47 -14.50 -5.86
N GLY A 77 17.56 -13.75 -5.70
CA GLY A 77 18.39 -13.28 -6.82
C GLY A 77 18.91 -14.40 -7.72
N ASP A 78 19.39 -15.49 -7.13
CA ASP A 78 19.86 -16.66 -7.90
C ASP A 78 18.73 -17.43 -8.56
N LYS A 79 17.54 -17.46 -7.96
CA LYS A 79 16.34 -18.07 -8.54
C LYS A 79 15.90 -17.28 -9.78
N ILE A 80 15.89 -15.95 -9.70
CA ILE A 80 15.58 -15.05 -10.83
C ILE A 80 16.57 -15.26 -11.97
N LYS A 81 17.88 -15.32 -11.68
CA LYS A 81 18.91 -15.58 -12.69
C LYS A 81 18.70 -16.92 -13.39
N LYS A 82 18.46 -17.98 -12.62
CA LYS A 82 18.20 -19.33 -13.16
C LYS A 82 16.93 -19.37 -14.01
N TYR A 83 15.87 -18.68 -13.60
CA TYR A 83 14.63 -18.55 -14.37
C TYR A 83 14.89 -17.96 -15.76
N PHE A 84 15.48 -16.76 -15.83
CA PHE A 84 15.72 -16.12 -17.12
C PHE A 84 16.74 -16.87 -17.98
N ALA A 85 17.75 -17.48 -17.36
CA ALA A 85 18.73 -18.32 -18.08
C ALA A 85 18.07 -19.53 -18.78
N ALA A 86 17.06 -20.16 -18.16
CA ALA A 86 16.31 -21.27 -18.77
C ALA A 86 15.61 -20.86 -20.08
N TYR A 87 15.23 -19.59 -20.20
CA TYR A 87 14.60 -19.00 -21.38
C TYR A 87 15.54 -18.20 -22.27
N LYS A 88 16.87 -18.31 -22.06
CA LYS A 88 17.91 -17.60 -22.83
C LYS A 88 17.75 -16.07 -22.82
N ILE A 89 17.20 -15.54 -21.73
CA ILE A 89 17.06 -14.10 -21.49
C ILE A 89 18.17 -13.68 -20.52
N VAL A 90 18.88 -12.59 -20.82
CA VAL A 90 19.98 -12.09 -19.99
C VAL A 90 19.44 -11.12 -18.93
N PRO A 91 19.46 -11.47 -17.62
CA PRO A 91 19.01 -10.56 -16.57
C PRO A 91 20.14 -9.61 -16.14
N THR A 92 19.81 -8.33 -16.01
CA THR A 92 20.63 -7.34 -15.30
C THR A 92 19.89 -6.95 -14.02
N LEU A 93 20.42 -7.35 -12.87
CA LEU A 93 19.83 -7.02 -11.57
C LEU A 93 20.40 -5.69 -11.08
N HIS A 94 19.53 -4.73 -10.80
CA HIS A 94 19.84 -3.50 -10.09
C HIS A 94 19.20 -3.59 -8.70
N SER A 95 20.05 -3.73 -7.67
CA SER A 95 19.57 -3.85 -6.30
C SER A 95 19.47 -2.49 -5.62
N PHE A 96 18.41 -2.29 -4.84
CA PHE A 96 18.17 -1.06 -4.10
C PHE A 96 17.72 -1.32 -2.67
N LYS A 97 17.89 -0.31 -1.81
CA LYS A 97 17.45 -0.37 -0.41
C LYS A 97 15.95 -0.18 -0.30
N GLY A 98 15.28 -1.15 0.30
CA GLY A 98 13.87 -1.05 0.65
C GLY A 98 13.61 -0.08 1.81
N GLY A 99 12.35 0.04 2.20
CA GLY A 99 11.91 0.80 3.37
C GLY A 99 11.60 2.28 3.13
N GLU A 100 10.63 2.82 3.86
CA GLU A 100 9.93 4.07 3.59
C GLU A 100 10.83 5.32 3.47
N LEU A 101 12.01 5.34 4.10
CA LEU A 101 12.95 6.46 3.96
C LEU A 101 13.54 6.55 2.55
N ASN A 102 13.62 5.42 1.84
CA ASN A 102 14.06 5.34 0.45
C ASN A 102 12.91 5.63 -0.53
N LYS A 103 11.70 5.96 -0.06
CA LYS A 103 10.58 6.36 -0.91
C LYS A 103 10.68 7.84 -1.30
N ASN A 104 11.76 8.19 -2.01
CA ASN A 104 12.17 9.58 -2.26
C ASN A 104 12.67 9.78 -3.71
N MET A 105 13.02 11.02 -4.04
CA MET A 105 13.49 11.38 -5.38
C MET A 105 14.84 10.75 -5.71
N ASP A 106 15.75 10.61 -4.74
CA ASP A 106 17.08 10.06 -4.98
C ASP A 106 17.00 8.60 -5.45
N THR A 107 16.12 7.80 -4.83
CA THR A 107 15.88 6.41 -5.25
C THR A 107 15.18 6.34 -6.61
N MET A 108 14.27 7.28 -6.90
CA MET A 108 13.65 7.38 -8.23
C MET A 108 14.69 7.68 -9.31
N LEU A 109 15.62 8.60 -9.05
CA LEU A 109 16.71 8.96 -9.98
C LEU A 109 17.73 7.82 -10.14
N ASP A 110 18.05 7.08 -9.08
CA ASP A 110 18.88 5.88 -9.17
C ASP A 110 18.26 4.82 -10.12
N PHE A 111 16.93 4.68 -10.12
CA PHE A 111 16.25 3.82 -11.10
C PHE A 111 16.32 4.36 -12.52
N VAL A 112 16.25 5.68 -12.71
CA VAL A 112 16.46 6.31 -14.02
C VAL A 112 17.88 6.06 -14.53
N ASP A 113 18.89 6.22 -13.67
CA ASP A 113 20.29 5.93 -13.99
C ASP A 113 20.49 4.45 -14.36
N ALA A 114 19.82 3.53 -13.65
CA ALA A 114 19.82 2.11 -13.99
C ALA A 114 19.21 1.83 -15.37
N MET A 115 18.09 2.49 -15.72
CA MET A 115 17.46 2.38 -17.04
C MET A 115 18.36 2.93 -18.15
N ASP A 116 19.04 4.06 -17.93
CA ASP A 116 19.98 4.64 -18.89
C ASP A 116 21.23 3.78 -19.07
N LYS A 117 21.82 3.28 -17.98
CA LYS A 117 22.97 2.38 -18.02
C LYS A 117 22.66 1.06 -18.73
N PHE A 118 21.45 0.54 -18.56
CA PHE A 118 20.97 -0.65 -19.29
C PHE A 118 20.73 -0.38 -20.78
N GLY A 119 20.56 0.89 -21.16
CA GLY A 119 20.18 1.29 -22.51
C GLY A 119 18.75 0.84 -22.83
N LEU A 120 17.81 1.06 -21.91
CA LEU A 120 16.41 0.66 -22.05
C LEU A 120 15.81 1.26 -23.34
N ILE A 121 15.20 0.43 -24.19
CA ILE A 121 14.53 0.91 -25.41
C ILE A 121 13.05 1.22 -25.15
N ARG A 122 12.44 2.12 -25.93
CA ARG A 122 11.18 2.81 -25.56
C ARG A 122 10.01 1.90 -25.12
N LYS A 123 9.87 0.70 -25.69
CA LYS A 123 8.78 -0.23 -25.35
C LYS A 123 9.24 -1.43 -24.51
N GLU A 124 10.52 -1.53 -24.19
CA GLU A 124 11.08 -2.60 -23.34
C GLU A 124 10.61 -2.41 -21.90
N PRO A 125 9.94 -3.40 -21.28
CA PRO A 125 9.45 -3.26 -19.92
C PRO A 125 10.58 -3.45 -18.91
N VAL A 126 10.58 -2.64 -17.85
CA VAL A 126 11.38 -2.92 -16.64
C VAL A 126 10.66 -3.98 -15.79
N LEU A 127 11.37 -4.94 -15.20
CA LEU A 127 10.81 -5.83 -14.19
C LEU A 127 11.01 -5.24 -12.79
N VAL A 128 9.94 -5.06 -12.02
CA VAL A 128 9.98 -4.55 -10.65
C VAL A 128 9.61 -5.68 -9.70
N VAL A 129 10.51 -6.05 -8.78
CA VAL A 129 10.31 -7.12 -7.81
C VAL A 129 10.51 -6.59 -6.39
N GLY A 130 9.43 -6.46 -5.62
CA GLY A 130 9.50 -5.92 -4.27
C GLY A 130 8.15 -5.59 -3.63
N GLY A 131 8.22 -4.89 -2.49
CA GLY A 131 7.05 -4.41 -1.76
C GLY A 131 6.41 -3.15 -2.37
N GLY A 132 5.62 -2.44 -1.57
CA GLY A 132 4.93 -1.21 -1.99
C GLY A 132 5.88 -0.10 -2.46
N LEU A 133 6.99 0.11 -1.74
CA LEU A 133 8.02 1.08 -2.15
C LEU A 133 8.55 0.80 -3.55
N ALA A 134 8.93 -0.46 -3.82
CA ALA A 134 9.45 -0.85 -5.13
C ALA A 134 8.46 -0.51 -6.24
N SER A 135 7.19 -0.89 -6.04
CA SER A 135 6.10 -0.66 -7.00
C SER A 135 5.86 0.83 -7.26
N ASP A 136 5.84 1.64 -6.19
CA ASP A 136 5.56 3.07 -6.28
C ASP A 136 6.72 3.86 -6.89
N VAL A 137 7.94 3.66 -6.39
CA VAL A 137 9.12 4.43 -6.84
C VAL A 137 9.49 4.04 -8.26
N ALA A 138 9.55 2.73 -8.57
CA ALA A 138 9.86 2.27 -9.93
C ALA A 138 8.75 2.61 -10.92
N GLY A 139 7.48 2.50 -10.50
CA GLY A 139 6.36 2.92 -11.32
C GLY A 139 6.42 4.40 -11.68
N TYR A 140 6.79 5.27 -10.72
CA TYR A 140 6.93 6.70 -10.99
C TYR A 140 8.16 7.04 -11.84
N ALA A 141 9.27 6.33 -11.62
CA ALA A 141 10.43 6.39 -12.50
C ALA A 141 10.05 6.01 -13.95
N CYS A 142 9.30 4.93 -14.14
CA CYS A 142 8.82 4.48 -15.46
C CYS A 142 7.81 5.46 -16.09
N ALA A 143 6.94 6.07 -15.29
CA ALA A 143 6.02 7.11 -15.76
C ALA A 143 6.78 8.33 -16.32
N SER A 144 7.90 8.67 -15.68
CA SER A 144 8.71 9.84 -16.01
C SER A 144 9.73 9.55 -17.12
N TYR A 145 10.28 8.33 -17.17
CA TYR A 145 11.32 7.95 -18.11
C TYR A 145 10.80 8.01 -19.55
N ARG A 146 11.38 8.92 -20.35
CA ARG A 146 10.93 9.27 -21.71
C ARG A 146 9.43 9.58 -21.79
N ARG A 147 8.87 10.15 -20.73
CA ARG A 147 7.45 10.56 -20.55
C ARG A 147 6.43 9.41 -20.49
N SER A 148 6.87 8.16 -20.58
CA SER A 148 6.10 6.94 -20.29
C SER A 148 6.90 5.76 -20.84
N SER A 149 7.26 4.84 -19.94
CA SER A 149 7.92 3.58 -20.23
C SER A 149 7.19 2.41 -19.57
N ASN A 150 7.22 1.28 -20.26
CA ASN A 150 6.55 0.07 -19.83
C ASN A 150 7.26 -0.58 -18.64
N TYR A 151 6.50 -1.30 -17.83
CA TYR A 151 7.05 -2.09 -16.73
C TYR A 151 6.08 -3.19 -16.31
N ILE A 152 6.60 -4.18 -15.59
CA ILE A 152 5.87 -5.33 -15.03
C ILE A 152 6.17 -5.40 -13.53
N ARG A 153 5.17 -5.71 -12.73
CA ARG A 153 5.29 -5.81 -11.27
C ARG A 153 5.21 -7.25 -10.78
N VAL A 154 6.03 -7.56 -9.78
CA VAL A 154 5.95 -8.76 -8.93
C VAL A 154 5.95 -8.27 -7.48
N GLY A 155 4.76 -8.22 -6.87
CA GLY A 155 4.59 -7.81 -5.48
C GLY A 155 5.03 -8.90 -4.50
N THR A 156 5.76 -8.55 -3.46
CA THR A 156 6.37 -9.55 -2.54
C THR A 156 5.97 -9.40 -1.07
N THR A 157 5.28 -8.30 -0.73
CA THR A 157 4.65 -8.12 0.58
C THR A 157 3.15 -8.26 0.46
N LEU A 158 2.45 -8.53 1.57
CA LEU A 158 1.00 -8.63 1.53
C LEU A 158 0.35 -7.33 1.04
N ILE A 159 0.81 -6.16 1.52
CA ILE A 159 0.35 -4.85 1.02
C ILE A 159 0.55 -4.73 -0.49
N ALA A 160 1.71 -5.13 -1.02
CA ALA A 160 1.94 -5.07 -2.46
C ALA A 160 0.96 -5.97 -3.22
N LEU A 161 0.76 -7.21 -2.75
CA LEU A 161 -0.05 -8.22 -3.40
C LEU A 161 -1.55 -7.89 -3.44
N ILE A 162 -2.06 -7.08 -2.51
CA ILE A 162 -3.50 -6.80 -2.38
C ILE A 162 -3.88 -5.33 -2.59
N ASP A 163 -2.93 -4.39 -2.53
CA ASP A 163 -3.19 -2.94 -2.66
C ASP A 163 -2.14 -2.24 -3.54
N ALA A 164 -0.91 -2.06 -3.05
CA ALA A 164 0.05 -1.14 -3.68
C ALA A 164 0.46 -1.57 -5.10
N ALA A 165 0.67 -2.88 -5.36
CA ALA A 165 0.96 -3.35 -6.72
C ALA A 165 -0.31 -3.57 -7.57
N ILE A 166 -1.50 -3.49 -6.96
CA ILE A 166 -2.79 -3.56 -7.65
C ILE A 166 -3.16 -2.18 -8.20
N SER A 167 -3.02 -1.13 -7.41
CA SER A 167 -3.29 0.26 -7.78
C SER A 167 -2.35 0.75 -8.91
N ILE A 168 -2.84 1.60 -9.81
CA ILE A 168 -2.00 2.28 -10.82
C ILE A 168 -1.32 3.56 -10.29
N LYS A 169 -1.62 3.94 -9.04
CA LYS A 169 -0.99 5.07 -8.37
C LYS A 169 0.43 4.71 -8.01
N VAL A 170 1.35 5.59 -8.39
CA VAL A 170 2.77 5.44 -8.16
C VAL A 170 3.31 6.77 -7.66
N GLY A 171 4.35 6.78 -6.83
CA GLY A 171 4.85 8.03 -6.30
C GLY A 171 5.92 7.91 -5.22
N ILE A 172 6.33 9.09 -4.75
CA ILE A 172 7.36 9.28 -3.74
C ILE A 172 6.89 10.29 -2.68
N ASN A 173 7.53 10.22 -1.52
CA ASN A 173 7.35 11.20 -0.47
C ASN A 173 8.14 12.49 -0.80
N HIS A 174 7.67 13.63 -0.30
CA HIS A 174 8.39 14.90 -0.39
C HIS A 174 8.42 15.60 0.98
N GLY A 175 9.60 15.70 1.58
CA GLY A 175 9.74 16.15 2.97
C GLY A 175 8.96 15.22 3.91
N LYS A 176 8.03 15.77 4.70
CA LYS A 176 7.16 15.02 5.62
C LYS A 176 5.81 14.61 4.99
N LEU A 177 5.65 14.80 3.67
CA LEU A 177 4.37 14.62 2.98
C LEU A 177 4.40 13.30 2.21
N LYS A 178 3.59 12.35 2.66
CA LYS A 178 3.48 11.01 2.06
C LYS A 178 2.86 11.08 0.66
N ASN A 179 3.41 10.33 -0.29
CA ASN A 179 2.92 10.18 -1.68
C ASN A 179 2.63 11.51 -2.41
N ARG A 180 3.40 12.57 -2.12
CA ARG A 180 3.10 13.92 -2.62
C ARG A 180 3.40 14.10 -4.11
N LEU A 181 4.42 13.41 -4.64
CA LEU A 181 4.79 13.49 -6.05
C LEU A 181 4.54 12.12 -6.67
N GLY A 182 3.86 12.06 -7.82
CA GLY A 182 3.47 10.78 -8.39
C GLY A 182 2.75 10.89 -9.72
N ALA A 183 2.23 9.76 -10.17
CA ALA A 183 1.46 9.61 -11.40
C ALA A 183 0.42 8.51 -11.27
N TYR A 184 -0.55 8.51 -12.19
CA TYR A 184 -1.39 7.36 -12.49
C TYR A 184 -0.75 6.63 -13.68
N HIS A 185 0.03 5.58 -13.43
CA HIS A 185 0.80 4.88 -14.46
C HIS A 185 0.67 3.37 -14.31
N ALA A 186 -0.19 2.76 -15.12
CA ALA A 186 -0.46 1.34 -15.07
C ALA A 186 0.76 0.51 -15.52
N PRO A 187 1.08 -0.61 -14.83
CA PRO A 187 2.02 -1.59 -15.37
C PRO A 187 1.40 -2.26 -16.60
N MET A 188 2.22 -2.89 -17.46
CA MET A 188 1.68 -3.78 -18.48
C MET A 188 0.97 -4.98 -17.86
N HIS A 189 1.57 -5.53 -16.80
CA HIS A 189 1.09 -6.71 -16.11
C HIS A 189 1.60 -6.75 -14.66
N THR A 190 0.80 -7.33 -13.76
CA THR A 190 1.20 -7.61 -12.38
C THR A 190 1.06 -9.11 -12.10
N PHE A 191 2.14 -9.76 -11.70
CA PHE A 191 2.12 -11.14 -11.22
C PHE A 191 1.93 -11.18 -9.71
N LEU A 192 0.93 -11.95 -9.28
CA LEU A 192 0.52 -12.11 -7.90
C LEU A 192 0.94 -13.50 -7.43
N ASP A 193 2.16 -13.58 -6.92
CA ASP A 193 2.73 -14.80 -6.33
C ASP A 193 2.73 -14.69 -4.81
N PHE A 194 1.75 -15.32 -4.19
CA PHE A 194 1.62 -15.28 -2.75
C PHE A 194 2.62 -16.19 -2.02
N ASP A 195 3.44 -16.98 -2.73
CA ASP A 195 4.52 -17.76 -2.09
C ASP A 195 5.61 -16.87 -1.49
N PHE A 196 5.74 -15.60 -1.88
CA PHE A 196 6.64 -14.66 -1.21
C PHE A 196 6.30 -14.44 0.28
N LEU A 197 5.05 -14.71 0.69
CA LEU A 197 4.63 -14.62 2.09
C LEU A 197 5.29 -15.67 3.00
N LYS A 198 5.89 -16.74 2.43
CA LYS A 198 6.70 -17.73 3.16
C LYS A 198 7.80 -17.05 3.99
N THR A 199 8.47 -16.09 3.37
CA THR A 199 9.62 -15.39 3.96
C THR A 199 9.23 -14.06 4.62
N LEU A 200 7.98 -13.64 4.51
CA LEU A 200 7.53 -12.34 5.03
C LEU A 200 7.44 -12.37 6.57
N PRO A 201 8.00 -11.36 7.27
CA PRO A 201 7.83 -11.24 8.72
C PRO A 201 6.36 -11.16 9.13
N VAL A 202 6.03 -11.69 10.32
CA VAL A 202 4.64 -11.70 10.82
C VAL A 202 4.11 -10.28 10.97
N GLY A 203 4.92 -9.34 11.46
CA GLY A 203 4.55 -7.92 11.55
C GLY A 203 4.16 -7.31 10.19
N GLN A 204 4.84 -7.69 9.10
CA GLN A 204 4.48 -7.26 7.74
C GLN A 204 3.22 -7.95 7.20
N THR A 205 2.99 -9.20 7.60
CA THR A 205 1.75 -9.91 7.28
C THR A 205 0.56 -9.25 7.97
N ARG A 206 0.70 -8.91 9.25
CA ARG A 206 -0.29 -8.15 10.02
C ARG A 206 -0.52 -6.77 9.43
N ASN A 207 0.55 -6.07 9.06
CA ASN A 207 0.50 -4.76 8.42
C ASN A 207 -0.39 -4.78 7.15
N GLY A 208 -0.25 -5.79 6.30
CA GLY A 208 -1.11 -5.94 5.11
C GLY A 208 -2.52 -6.49 5.39
N PHE A 209 -2.72 -7.22 6.50
CA PHE A 209 -4.04 -7.72 6.88
C PHE A 209 -5.05 -6.58 7.10
N ALA A 210 -4.58 -5.45 7.65
CA ALA A 210 -5.39 -4.25 7.88
C ALA A 210 -6.02 -3.71 6.59
N GLU A 211 -5.33 -3.81 5.45
CA GLU A 211 -5.86 -3.35 4.16
C GLU A 211 -6.94 -4.28 3.59
N ILE A 212 -6.89 -5.57 3.94
CA ILE A 212 -7.96 -6.52 3.62
C ILE A 212 -9.17 -6.23 4.52
N MET A 213 -8.96 -5.90 5.80
CA MET A 213 -10.05 -5.42 6.67
C MET A 213 -10.68 -4.15 6.11
N LYS A 214 -9.87 -3.18 5.64
CA LYS A 214 -10.34 -1.93 5.02
C LYS A 214 -11.35 -2.16 3.91
N ILE A 215 -11.02 -3.00 2.93
CA ILE A 215 -11.95 -3.20 1.81
C ILE A 215 -13.15 -4.07 2.20
N SER A 216 -12.94 -5.09 3.02
CA SER A 216 -13.99 -6.07 3.32
C SER A 216 -15.09 -5.50 4.21
N HIS A 217 -14.75 -4.70 5.24
CA HIS A 217 -15.75 -4.10 6.12
C HIS A 217 -16.68 -3.12 5.39
N CYS A 218 -16.21 -2.44 4.34
CA CYS A 218 -17.01 -1.50 3.55
C CYS A 218 -17.65 -2.10 2.29
N ALA A 219 -17.11 -3.19 1.73
CA ALA A 219 -17.46 -3.56 0.36
C ALA A 219 -17.41 -5.06 0.02
N GLU A 220 -16.95 -5.95 0.91
CA GLU A 220 -16.82 -7.38 0.60
C GLU A 220 -17.08 -8.23 1.87
N LYS A 221 -18.37 -8.54 2.09
CA LYS A 221 -18.84 -9.26 3.30
C LYS A 221 -18.27 -10.67 3.44
N ARG A 222 -18.12 -11.41 2.34
CA ARG A 222 -17.61 -12.79 2.39
C ARG A 222 -16.17 -12.85 2.89
N THR A 223 -15.35 -11.91 2.44
CA THR A 223 -13.97 -11.72 2.88
C THR A 223 -13.97 -11.37 4.35
N TRP A 224 -14.81 -10.42 4.79
CA TRP A 224 -14.94 -10.06 6.20
C TRP A 224 -15.26 -11.28 7.07
N ASP A 225 -16.23 -12.10 6.68
CA ASP A 225 -16.60 -13.32 7.40
C ASP A 225 -15.45 -14.33 7.52
N LEU A 226 -14.66 -14.46 6.46
CA LEU A 226 -13.45 -15.30 6.47
C LEU A 226 -12.35 -14.70 7.36
N LEU A 227 -12.20 -13.37 7.38
CA LEU A 227 -11.25 -12.71 8.28
C LEU A 227 -11.65 -12.90 9.74
N VAL A 228 -12.92 -12.74 10.09
CA VAL A 228 -13.43 -12.98 11.46
C VAL A 228 -13.17 -14.42 11.88
N LYS A 229 -13.41 -15.39 10.98
CA LYS A 229 -13.26 -16.82 11.29
C LYS A 229 -11.80 -17.29 11.36
N TYR A 230 -10.92 -16.78 10.50
CA TYR A 230 -9.57 -17.33 10.31
C TYR A 230 -8.43 -16.32 10.52
N GLY A 231 -8.73 -15.07 10.88
CA GLY A 231 -7.78 -13.96 10.91
C GLY A 231 -6.48 -14.26 11.69
N PRO A 232 -6.55 -14.67 12.97
CA PRO A 232 -5.35 -14.99 13.75
C PRO A 232 -4.48 -16.08 13.10
N GLN A 233 -5.11 -17.11 12.54
CA GLN A 233 -4.44 -18.20 11.84
C GLN A 233 -3.79 -17.72 10.53
N LEU A 234 -4.49 -16.88 9.75
CA LEU A 234 -3.97 -16.30 8.52
C LEU A 234 -2.73 -15.44 8.79
N VAL A 235 -2.74 -14.57 9.81
CA VAL A 235 -1.58 -13.74 10.14
C VAL A 235 -0.40 -14.59 10.62
N LYS A 236 -0.63 -15.51 11.55
CA LYS A 236 0.42 -16.37 12.11
C LYS A 236 1.06 -17.22 11.01
N SER A 237 0.24 -17.75 10.09
CA SER A 237 0.67 -18.68 9.05
C SER A 237 1.29 -18.05 7.79
N GLY A 238 1.46 -16.73 7.76
CA GLY A 238 1.86 -16.04 6.53
C GLY A 238 0.85 -16.34 5.42
N PHE A 239 -0.45 -16.27 5.75
CA PHE A 239 -1.58 -16.60 4.86
C PHE A 239 -1.57 -18.06 4.38
N GLY A 240 -1.21 -18.99 5.26
CA GLY A 240 -1.16 -20.42 4.95
C GLY A 240 0.12 -20.88 4.25
N ARG A 241 1.11 -20.00 4.06
CA ARG A 241 2.35 -20.31 3.32
C ARG A 241 3.50 -20.82 4.17
N LYS A 242 3.58 -20.42 5.44
CA LYS A 242 4.70 -20.81 6.31
C LYS A 242 4.61 -22.29 6.69
N GLU A 243 5.75 -22.96 6.70
CA GLU A 243 5.81 -24.41 6.95
C GLU A 243 5.35 -24.79 8.37
N GLU A 244 5.67 -23.96 9.36
CA GLU A 244 5.45 -24.24 10.78
C GLU A 244 3.97 -24.23 11.22
N ASN A 245 3.09 -23.59 10.46
CA ASN A 245 1.72 -23.26 10.86
C ASN A 245 0.74 -23.04 9.67
N GLY A 246 1.20 -23.24 8.44
CA GLY A 246 0.36 -23.27 7.25
C GLY A 246 -0.36 -24.62 7.12
N SER A 247 -1.43 -24.62 6.32
CA SER A 247 -2.16 -25.83 5.92
C SER A 247 -2.79 -25.62 4.56
N ALA A 248 -3.17 -26.71 3.87
CA ALA A 248 -3.87 -26.61 2.59
C ALA A 248 -5.20 -25.83 2.73
N GLU A 249 -5.97 -26.08 3.79
CA GLU A 249 -7.20 -25.32 4.09
C GLU A 249 -6.92 -23.83 4.28
N LEU A 250 -5.90 -23.46 5.07
CA LEU A 250 -5.56 -22.05 5.28
C LEU A 250 -5.06 -21.39 4.00
N LYS A 251 -4.34 -22.11 3.15
CA LYS A 251 -3.92 -21.61 1.84
C LYS A 251 -5.15 -21.34 0.95
N GLU A 252 -6.11 -22.26 0.88
CA GLU A 252 -7.34 -22.07 0.11
C GLU A 252 -8.17 -20.88 0.60
N VAL A 253 -8.34 -20.75 1.92
CA VAL A 253 -9.03 -19.61 2.53
C VAL A 253 -8.31 -18.29 2.22
N ALA A 254 -6.98 -18.27 2.39
CA ALA A 254 -6.17 -17.10 2.07
C ALA A 254 -6.31 -16.70 0.59
N ASP A 255 -6.31 -17.66 -0.32
CA ASP A 255 -6.43 -17.42 -1.76
C ASP A 255 -7.82 -16.88 -2.12
N GLU A 256 -8.89 -17.38 -1.48
CA GLU A 256 -10.23 -16.83 -1.62
C GLU A 256 -10.27 -15.37 -1.13
N VAL A 257 -9.79 -15.12 0.09
CA VAL A 257 -9.74 -13.79 0.72
C VAL A 257 -8.99 -12.78 -0.16
N CYS A 258 -7.77 -13.10 -0.58
CA CYS A 258 -6.95 -12.18 -1.36
C CYS A 258 -7.54 -11.96 -2.76
N ARG A 259 -8.02 -13.01 -3.45
CA ARG A 259 -8.63 -12.87 -4.78
C ARG A 259 -9.88 -12.00 -4.74
N ARG A 260 -10.75 -12.19 -3.74
CA ARG A 260 -11.96 -11.37 -3.56
C ARG A 260 -11.64 -9.92 -3.24
N ALA A 261 -10.72 -9.68 -2.31
CA ALA A 261 -10.28 -8.34 -1.95
C ALA A 261 -9.73 -7.58 -3.18
N ILE A 262 -8.83 -8.21 -3.94
CA ILE A 262 -8.25 -7.62 -5.16
C ILE A 262 -9.33 -7.34 -6.20
N PHE A 263 -10.19 -8.32 -6.46
CA PHE A 263 -11.27 -8.14 -7.44
C PHE A 263 -12.20 -6.99 -7.04
N ARG A 264 -12.54 -6.88 -5.74
CA ARG A 264 -13.38 -5.80 -5.25
C ARG A 264 -12.69 -4.44 -5.35
N MET A 265 -11.39 -4.37 -5.06
CA MET A 265 -10.61 -3.14 -5.22
C MET A 265 -10.63 -2.67 -6.66
N LEU A 266 -10.40 -3.59 -7.60
CA LEU A 266 -10.45 -3.30 -9.03
C LEU A 266 -11.85 -2.82 -9.47
N GLN A 267 -12.93 -3.42 -8.98
CA GLN A 267 -14.29 -2.96 -9.28
C GLN A 267 -14.54 -1.53 -8.80
N LEU A 268 -14.02 -1.15 -7.63
CA LEU A 268 -14.21 0.17 -7.05
C LEU A 268 -13.37 1.25 -7.77
N GLU A 269 -12.16 0.91 -8.21
CA GLU A 269 -11.22 1.89 -8.77
C GLU A 269 -11.25 1.97 -10.31
N SER A 270 -11.65 0.92 -11.03
CA SER A 270 -11.55 0.89 -12.51
C SER A 270 -12.41 1.96 -13.20
N GLY A 271 -13.51 2.39 -12.59
CA GLY A 271 -14.33 3.51 -13.08
C GLY A 271 -13.77 4.90 -12.72
N ASN A 272 -12.68 4.96 -11.95
CA ASN A 272 -12.17 6.18 -11.34
C ASN A 272 -10.64 6.20 -11.23
N LEU A 273 -9.94 5.71 -12.26
CA LEU A 273 -8.49 5.45 -12.24
C LEU A 273 -7.61 6.69 -11.99
N HIS A 274 -8.13 7.89 -12.22
CA HIS A 274 -7.45 9.16 -11.95
C HIS A 274 -8.01 9.91 -10.72
N GLU A 275 -8.83 9.25 -9.91
CA GLU A 275 -9.50 9.81 -8.72
C GLU A 275 -10.27 11.11 -9.01
N ILE A 276 -10.95 11.20 -10.16
CA ILE A 276 -11.81 12.35 -10.50
C ILE A 276 -13.02 12.40 -9.54
N GLY A 277 -13.59 11.23 -9.24
CA GLY A 277 -14.55 11.06 -8.16
C GLY A 277 -13.84 10.91 -6.82
N LEU A 278 -14.23 11.69 -5.82
CA LEU A 278 -13.55 11.72 -4.52
C LEU A 278 -14.27 10.93 -3.40
N ASP A 279 -15.47 10.43 -3.67
CA ASP A 279 -16.19 9.48 -2.80
C ASP A 279 -15.65 8.07 -3.04
N ARG A 280 -14.54 7.76 -2.37
CA ARG A 280 -13.75 6.56 -2.61
C ARG A 280 -13.84 5.61 -1.44
N VAL A 281 -14.48 4.46 -1.66
CA VAL A 281 -14.66 3.42 -0.62
C VAL A 281 -13.32 2.94 -0.07
N ILE A 282 -12.32 2.77 -0.94
CA ILE A 282 -10.98 2.31 -0.52
C ILE A 282 -10.17 3.38 0.25
N ALA A 283 -10.74 4.57 0.45
CA ALA A 283 -10.18 5.60 1.33
C ALA A 283 -10.67 5.48 2.78
N SER A 284 -11.42 4.41 3.12
CA SER A 284 -11.67 4.03 4.51
C SER A 284 -10.35 3.83 5.26
N GLY A 285 -10.28 4.26 6.52
CA GLY A 285 -9.06 4.23 7.31
C GLY A 285 -7.96 5.20 6.87
N HIS A 286 -8.26 6.15 5.97
CA HIS A 286 -7.29 7.12 5.42
C HIS A 286 -7.72 8.58 5.62
N GLY A 287 -8.59 8.87 6.60
CA GLY A 287 -8.98 10.23 6.96
C GLY A 287 -8.09 10.88 8.01
N ILE A 288 -7.63 10.07 8.97
CA ILE A 288 -6.81 10.42 10.13
C ILE A 288 -5.43 9.76 10.04
N SER A 289 -5.37 8.52 9.52
CA SER A 289 -4.15 7.71 9.52
C SER A 289 -2.93 8.36 8.87
N PRO A 290 -3.00 9.17 7.79
CA PRO A 290 -1.79 9.75 7.21
C PRO A 290 -1.04 10.68 8.17
N THR A 291 -1.77 11.40 9.03
CA THR A 291 -1.19 12.26 10.06
C THR A 291 -0.73 11.43 11.26
N LEU A 292 -1.54 10.46 11.69
CA LEU A 292 -1.24 9.61 12.84
C LEU A 292 -0.03 8.71 12.62
N GLU A 293 0.13 8.16 11.41
CA GLU A 293 1.22 7.24 11.05
C GLU A 293 2.60 7.85 11.35
N LEU A 294 2.76 9.14 11.05
CA LEU A 294 4.01 9.87 11.16
C LEU A 294 4.16 10.64 12.49
N ALA A 295 3.14 10.64 13.35
CA ALA A 295 3.15 11.38 14.60
C ALA A 295 4.11 10.79 15.67
N PRO A 296 4.08 9.47 15.96
CA PRO A 296 5.07 8.87 16.85
C PRO A 296 6.41 8.62 16.15
N PHE A 297 7.47 8.49 16.95
CA PHE A 297 8.78 8.03 16.47
C PHE A 297 9.26 6.80 17.25
N PRO A 298 9.64 5.69 16.58
CA PRO A 298 9.50 5.44 15.14
C PRO A 298 8.05 5.55 14.65
N PRO A 299 7.81 5.82 13.36
CA PRO A 299 6.45 5.86 12.81
C PRO A 299 5.69 4.56 13.07
N LEU A 300 4.35 4.63 13.12
CA LEU A 300 3.55 3.41 13.09
C LEU A 300 3.68 2.76 11.72
N ARG A 301 3.60 1.42 11.69
CA ARG A 301 3.34 0.71 10.45
C ARG A 301 1.99 1.17 9.89
N HIS A 302 1.93 1.29 8.57
CA HIS A 302 0.76 1.78 7.86
C HIS A 302 -0.55 1.10 8.29
N GLY A 303 -0.57 -0.24 8.30
CA GLY A 303 -1.68 -1.08 8.74
C GLY A 303 -2.18 -0.79 10.15
N HIS A 304 -1.27 -0.44 11.07
CA HIS A 304 -1.65 -0.07 12.44
C HIS A 304 -2.27 1.32 12.47
N ALA A 305 -1.72 2.29 11.72
CA ALA A 305 -2.30 3.63 11.63
C ALA A 305 -3.70 3.62 11.00
N ILE A 306 -3.91 2.87 9.91
CA ILE A 306 -5.22 2.74 9.27
C ILE A 306 -6.22 2.02 10.18
N THR A 307 -5.79 1.05 11.01
CA THR A 307 -6.69 0.36 11.93
C THR A 307 -7.17 1.27 13.06
N VAL A 308 -6.33 2.19 13.55
CA VAL A 308 -6.76 3.20 14.53
C VAL A 308 -7.79 4.14 13.93
N ASP A 309 -7.57 4.61 12.69
CA ASP A 309 -8.53 5.43 11.95
C ASP A 309 -9.85 4.68 11.71
N MET A 310 -9.79 3.43 11.24
CA MET A 310 -11.00 2.63 11.06
C MET A 310 -11.71 2.38 12.38
N SER A 311 -11.00 2.09 13.47
CA SER A 311 -11.60 1.93 14.81
C SER A 311 -12.35 3.18 15.26
N TYR A 312 -11.81 4.36 14.96
CA TYR A 312 -12.52 5.62 15.15
C TYR A 312 -13.80 5.69 14.30
N THR A 313 -13.73 5.38 13.00
CA THR A 313 -14.92 5.40 12.13
C THR A 313 -15.94 4.31 12.46
N ILE A 314 -15.54 3.20 13.10
CA ILE A 314 -16.46 2.16 13.58
C ILE A 314 -17.25 2.65 14.79
N ILE A 315 -16.62 3.35 15.74
CA ILE A 315 -17.34 4.02 16.83
C ILE A 315 -18.27 5.09 16.28
N LEU A 316 -17.84 5.90 15.31
CA LEU A 316 -18.72 6.88 14.66
C LEU A 316 -19.91 6.22 13.93
N SER A 317 -19.68 5.11 13.22
CA SER A 317 -20.73 4.37 12.52
C SER A 317 -21.76 3.80 13.52
N HIS A 318 -21.27 3.26 14.65
CA HIS A 318 -22.11 2.78 15.75
C HIS A 318 -22.89 3.91 16.42
N ALA A 319 -22.25 5.04 16.75
CA ALA A 319 -22.90 6.21 17.34
C ALA A 319 -24.00 6.80 16.45
N ARG A 320 -23.86 6.67 15.13
CA ARG A 320 -24.87 7.05 14.13
C ARG A 320 -25.93 5.97 13.86
N GLY A 321 -25.89 4.84 14.56
CA GLY A 321 -26.84 3.72 14.40
C GLY A 321 -26.70 2.95 13.08
N LEU A 322 -25.55 3.06 12.39
CA LEU A 322 -25.27 2.31 11.16
C LEU A 322 -24.80 0.88 11.45
N LEU A 323 -24.25 0.66 12.64
CA LEU A 323 -23.79 -0.63 13.16
C LEU A 323 -24.43 -0.93 14.51
N THR A 324 -24.66 -2.21 14.76
CA THR A 324 -25.09 -2.77 16.05
C THR A 324 -23.93 -2.88 17.05
N ASP A 325 -24.26 -3.14 18.32
CA ASP A 325 -23.25 -3.42 19.35
C ASP A 325 -22.42 -4.66 18.99
N GLU A 326 -23.05 -5.70 18.43
CA GLU A 326 -22.40 -6.93 18.00
C GLU A 326 -21.41 -6.68 16.85
N GLU A 327 -21.80 -5.90 15.85
CA GLU A 327 -20.93 -5.55 14.72
C GLU A 327 -19.75 -4.69 15.17
N ARG A 328 -19.97 -3.70 16.04
CA ARG A 328 -18.89 -2.92 16.65
C ARG A 328 -17.92 -3.84 17.40
N ASP A 329 -18.43 -4.71 18.26
CA ASP A 329 -17.61 -5.61 19.07
C ASP A 329 -16.84 -6.63 18.22
N GLU A 330 -17.41 -7.10 17.12
CA GLU A 330 -16.77 -7.99 16.15
C GLU A 330 -15.51 -7.36 15.53
N TRP A 331 -15.56 -6.07 15.16
CA TRP A 331 -14.40 -5.32 14.67
C TRP A 331 -13.25 -5.36 15.67
N PHE A 332 -13.52 -4.98 16.92
CA PHE A 332 -12.49 -4.89 17.95
C PHE A 332 -11.96 -6.28 18.34
N THR A 333 -12.80 -7.31 18.35
CA THR A 333 -12.36 -8.70 18.54
C THR A 333 -11.42 -9.16 17.43
N LEU A 334 -11.77 -8.90 16.16
CA LEU A 334 -10.91 -9.28 15.04
C LEU A 334 -9.58 -8.52 15.08
N ALA A 335 -9.62 -7.20 15.22
CA ALA A 335 -8.42 -6.36 15.25
C ALA A 335 -7.45 -6.75 16.37
N ASP A 336 -7.96 -6.99 17.58
CA ASP A 336 -7.16 -7.48 18.72
C ASP A 336 -6.63 -8.90 18.47
N GLY A 337 -7.48 -9.80 17.97
CA GLY A 337 -7.10 -11.20 17.69
C GLY A 337 -5.99 -11.35 16.66
N VAL A 338 -5.88 -10.40 15.73
CA VAL A 338 -4.75 -10.34 14.77
C VAL A 338 -3.60 -9.45 15.25
N GLY A 339 -3.75 -8.78 16.40
CA GLY A 339 -2.73 -7.94 17.02
C GLY A 339 -2.58 -6.55 16.40
N LEU A 340 -3.58 -6.03 15.69
CA LEU A 340 -3.56 -4.66 15.16
C LEU A 340 -3.85 -3.62 16.25
N THR A 341 -3.37 -2.40 16.04
CA THR A 341 -3.60 -1.28 16.96
C THR A 341 -5.01 -0.73 16.76
N VAL A 342 -5.80 -0.68 17.83
CA VAL A 342 -7.18 -0.14 17.82
C VAL A 342 -7.29 1.23 18.49
N ASP A 343 -6.30 1.61 19.30
CA ASP A 343 -6.14 2.97 19.83
C ASP A 343 -4.66 3.35 19.98
N HIS A 344 -4.35 4.64 19.92
CA HIS A 344 -3.01 5.16 20.15
C HIS A 344 -3.04 6.49 20.90
N ALA A 345 -2.09 6.71 21.79
CA ALA A 345 -2.01 7.92 22.63
C ALA A 345 -1.88 9.22 21.82
N ALA A 346 -1.20 9.18 20.66
CA ALA A 346 -1.06 10.34 19.77
C ALA A 346 -2.37 10.73 19.05
N LEU A 347 -3.40 9.88 19.05
CA LEU A 347 -4.72 10.27 18.59
C LEU A 347 -5.43 11.03 19.73
N ASP A 348 -5.19 12.35 19.77
CA ASP A 348 -5.86 13.33 20.62
C ASP A 348 -6.65 14.34 19.76
N ASN A 349 -7.38 15.27 20.39
CA ASN A 349 -8.18 16.28 19.67
C ASN A 349 -7.31 17.14 18.75
N GLU A 350 -6.06 17.43 19.15
CA GLU A 350 -5.16 18.26 18.33
C GLU A 350 -4.78 17.54 17.03
N LEU A 351 -4.35 16.28 17.11
CA LEU A 351 -4.04 15.47 15.94
C LEU A 351 -5.28 15.24 15.08
N LEU A 352 -6.44 15.01 15.69
CA LEU A 352 -7.72 14.82 15.00
C LEU A 352 -8.07 16.06 14.15
N HIS A 353 -8.03 17.26 14.74
CA HIS A 353 -8.31 18.51 14.03
C HIS A 353 -7.32 18.76 12.89
N ARG A 354 -6.02 18.59 13.13
CA ARG A 354 -5.00 18.72 12.07
C ARG A 354 -5.25 17.75 10.92
N SER A 355 -5.71 16.54 11.22
CA SER A 355 -6.02 15.52 10.21
C SER A 355 -7.23 15.89 9.38
N ILE A 356 -8.30 16.37 10.02
CA ILE A 356 -9.53 16.81 9.34
C ILE A 356 -9.25 17.98 8.39
N ASP A 357 -8.45 18.96 8.82
CA ASP A 357 -8.06 20.08 7.97
C ASP A 357 -7.24 19.64 6.75
N ALA A 358 -6.30 18.71 6.95
CA ALA A 358 -5.48 18.17 5.87
C ALA A 358 -6.31 17.34 4.88
N ILE A 359 -7.22 16.49 5.38
CA ILE A 359 -8.00 15.60 4.52
C ILE A 359 -9.04 16.38 3.72
N LYS A 360 -9.65 17.43 4.27
CA LYS A 360 -10.57 18.30 3.52
C LYS A 360 -9.87 18.96 2.33
N LYS A 361 -8.62 19.42 2.48
CA LYS A 361 -7.84 19.96 1.34
C LYS A 361 -7.58 18.90 0.28
N THR A 362 -7.33 17.66 0.71
CA THR A 362 -7.07 16.53 -0.18
C THR A 362 -8.34 16.08 -0.91
N ARG A 363 -9.51 16.24 -0.30
CA ARG A 363 -10.82 15.76 -0.79
C ARG A 363 -11.74 16.89 -1.31
N ASP A 364 -11.10 17.97 -1.77
CA ASP A 364 -11.74 19.13 -2.40
C ASP A 364 -12.82 19.80 -1.52
N GLY A 365 -12.41 20.18 -0.31
CA GLY A 365 -13.21 20.94 0.66
C GLY A 365 -14.17 20.10 1.51
N LEU A 366 -14.44 18.86 1.14
CA LEU A 366 -15.35 17.95 1.83
C LEU A 366 -14.62 16.91 2.69
N GLN A 367 -15.30 16.35 3.69
CA GLN A 367 -14.69 15.40 4.63
C GLN A 367 -14.59 13.99 4.02
N ARG A 368 -15.69 13.51 3.45
CA ARG A 368 -15.89 12.20 2.79
C ARG A 368 -15.36 11.03 3.63
N PHE A 369 -15.64 11.04 4.93
CA PHE A 369 -15.31 9.89 5.79
C PHE A 369 -16.16 8.70 5.38
N VAL A 370 -15.53 7.52 5.26
CA VAL A 370 -16.22 6.27 4.95
C VAL A 370 -16.71 5.67 6.26
N LEU A 371 -18.01 5.47 6.39
CA LEU A 371 -18.65 4.85 7.55
C LEU A 371 -19.21 3.51 7.12
N ALA A 372 -18.97 2.45 7.90
CA ALA A 372 -19.47 1.12 7.59
C ALA A 372 -20.96 0.99 7.92
N GLY A 373 -21.66 0.15 7.16
CA GLY A 373 -23.12 0.08 7.15
C GLY A 373 -23.76 1.13 6.20
N PRO A 374 -25.09 1.26 6.21
CA PRO A 374 -26.06 0.47 6.97
C PRO A 374 -26.16 -0.98 6.47
N ASN A 375 -26.82 -1.84 7.26
CA ASN A 375 -26.99 -3.29 7.00
C ASN A 375 -25.69 -4.10 7.15
N GLY A 376 -24.86 -3.70 8.11
CA GLY A 376 -23.65 -4.41 8.49
C GLY A 376 -22.51 -4.32 7.49
N TYR A 377 -21.48 -5.13 7.76
CA TYR A 377 -20.25 -5.14 6.97
C TYR A 377 -20.47 -5.52 5.50
N GLY A 378 -19.58 -5.02 4.64
CA GLY A 378 -19.70 -5.11 3.19
C GLY A 378 -20.47 -3.95 2.56
N ASN A 379 -20.92 -2.99 3.37
CA ASN A 379 -21.59 -1.76 2.94
C ASN A 379 -20.94 -0.53 3.59
N CYS A 380 -21.05 0.63 2.93
CA CYS A 380 -20.60 1.89 3.50
C CYS A 380 -21.39 3.09 2.97
N VAL A 381 -21.31 4.20 3.71
CA VAL A 381 -21.78 5.53 3.30
C VAL A 381 -20.66 6.56 3.47
N PHE A 382 -20.81 7.73 2.84
CA PHE A 382 -19.88 8.84 2.98
C PHE A 382 -20.48 9.95 3.84
N ALA A 383 -19.74 10.38 4.86
CA ALA A 383 -20.13 11.46 5.76
C ALA A 383 -19.36 12.76 5.46
N ASN A 384 -20.09 13.87 5.43
CA ASN A 384 -19.57 15.23 5.19
C ASN A 384 -20.03 16.24 6.26
N ASP A 385 -20.87 15.80 7.18
CA ASP A 385 -21.61 16.59 8.16
C ASP A 385 -21.13 16.36 9.59
N ILE A 386 -19.95 15.76 9.78
CA ILE A 386 -19.41 15.48 11.11
C ILE A 386 -18.95 16.80 11.72
N SER A 387 -19.58 17.23 12.83
CA SER A 387 -19.20 18.47 13.52
C SER A 387 -17.93 18.28 14.35
N VAL A 388 -17.29 19.37 14.76
CA VAL A 388 -16.12 19.30 15.66
C VAL A 388 -16.49 18.61 16.98
N GLU A 389 -17.66 18.94 17.53
CA GLU A 389 -18.17 18.34 18.76
C GLU A 389 -18.45 16.84 18.60
N GLU A 390 -19.00 16.42 17.44
CA GLU A 390 -19.17 14.99 17.14
C GLU A 390 -17.82 14.29 17.02
N PHE A 391 -16.84 14.93 16.35
CA PHE A 391 -15.50 14.38 16.21
C PHE A 391 -14.85 14.11 17.59
N GLU A 392 -14.89 15.10 18.48
CA GLU A 392 -14.33 15.00 19.83
C GLU A 392 -15.10 14.01 20.72
N SER A 393 -16.44 13.99 20.62
CA SER A 393 -17.28 13.05 21.38
C SER A 393 -17.00 11.60 21.00
N VAL A 394 -16.90 11.31 19.70
CA VAL A 394 -16.53 9.96 19.20
C VAL A 394 -15.13 9.58 19.65
N LEU A 395 -14.18 10.52 19.67
CA LEU A 395 -12.83 10.22 20.16
C LEU A 395 -12.88 9.84 21.64
N ALA A 396 -13.59 10.60 22.47
CA ALA A 396 -13.77 10.28 23.88
C ALA A 396 -14.45 8.91 24.09
N GLU A 397 -15.45 8.59 23.26
CA GLU A 397 -16.11 7.28 23.28
C GLU A 397 -15.14 6.15 22.90
N LEU A 398 -14.36 6.29 21.83
CA LEU A 398 -13.33 5.32 21.44
C LEU A 398 -12.36 5.05 22.59
N LYS A 399 -11.81 6.11 23.22
CA LYS A 399 -10.88 5.98 24.36
C LYS A 399 -11.52 5.23 25.52
N SER A 400 -12.77 5.56 25.85
CA SER A 400 -13.52 4.92 26.94
C SER A 400 -13.80 3.45 26.64
N TYR A 401 -14.27 3.16 25.43
CA TYR A 401 -14.60 1.81 24.96
C TYR A 401 -13.37 0.90 24.99
N VAL A 402 -12.25 1.34 24.40
CA VAL A 402 -11.00 0.58 24.36
C VAL A 402 -10.47 0.32 25.76
N LYS A 403 -10.46 1.34 26.64
CA LYS A 403 -10.02 1.19 28.04
C LYS A 403 -10.87 0.17 28.81
N LYS A 404 -12.18 0.13 28.56
CA LYS A 404 -13.11 -0.82 29.20
C LYS A 404 -12.93 -2.23 28.67
N ARG A 405 -12.79 -2.40 27.35
CA ARG A 405 -12.70 -3.70 26.67
C ARG A 405 -11.34 -4.36 26.85
N PHE A 406 -10.26 -3.58 26.81
CA PHE A 406 -8.88 -4.06 26.86
C PHE A 406 -8.14 -3.47 28.07
N PRO A 407 -8.46 -3.87 29.31
CA PRO A 407 -7.89 -3.25 30.51
C PRO A 407 -6.38 -3.49 30.68
N GLN A 408 -5.84 -4.53 30.01
CA GLN A 408 -4.44 -4.93 30.11
C GLN A 408 -3.55 -4.32 29.02
N TYR A 409 -4.14 -3.84 27.92
CA TYR A 409 -3.46 -3.26 26.77
C TYR A 409 -4.24 -2.03 26.31
N PRO A 410 -3.67 -0.81 26.31
CA PRO A 410 -4.39 0.41 25.94
C PRO A 410 -4.64 0.53 24.43
N GLY A 411 -5.05 -0.55 23.76
CA GLY A 411 -5.30 -0.62 22.31
C GLY A 411 -4.05 -0.74 21.44
N GLN A 412 -2.86 -0.94 22.04
CA GLN A 412 -1.60 -1.04 21.30
C GLN A 412 -1.43 -2.43 20.67
N GLY A 413 -1.18 -2.45 19.35
CA GLY A 413 -0.96 -3.68 18.59
C GLY A 413 0.45 -4.26 18.73
N GLN A 414 0.60 -5.51 18.27
CA GLN A 414 1.85 -6.24 18.19
C GLN A 414 2.68 -5.77 16.98
N ASP A 415 3.96 -5.48 17.21
CA ASP A 415 4.89 -4.96 16.20
C ASP A 415 4.35 -3.69 15.50
N ALA A 416 3.71 -2.80 16.26
CA ALA A 416 2.99 -1.65 15.71
C ALA A 416 3.89 -0.58 15.05
N TYR A 417 5.16 -0.50 15.44
CA TYR A 417 6.09 0.52 14.96
C TYR A 417 6.98 -0.02 13.83
N ALA A 418 7.36 0.88 12.93
CA ALA A 418 8.30 0.63 11.86
C ALA A 418 9.67 0.22 12.44
N ASP A 419 10.19 -0.92 11.98
CA ASP A 419 11.53 -1.40 12.32
C ASP A 419 12.56 -1.01 11.24
N ALA A 420 13.78 -1.55 11.35
CA ALA A 420 14.85 -1.25 10.41
C ALA A 420 14.54 -1.69 8.97
N GLY A 421 13.78 -2.79 8.78
CA GLY A 421 13.33 -3.25 7.48
C GLY A 421 12.23 -2.36 6.89
N ASP A 422 11.32 -1.86 7.73
CA ASP A 422 10.30 -0.90 7.33
C ASP A 422 10.88 0.44 6.87
N LEU A 423 11.92 0.91 7.55
CA LEU A 423 12.50 2.24 7.30
C LEU A 423 13.66 2.21 6.30
N GLY A 424 14.37 1.09 6.19
CA GLY A 424 15.66 1.02 5.49
C GLY A 424 16.82 1.63 6.31
N ALA A 425 16.62 1.87 7.61
CA ALA A 425 17.61 2.42 8.53
C ALA A 425 17.31 2.03 9.99
N ASP A 426 18.32 1.97 10.87
CA ASP A 426 18.15 1.67 12.29
C ASP A 426 17.36 2.78 13.02
N PRO A 427 16.12 2.53 13.48
CA PRO A 427 15.31 3.54 14.16
C PRO A 427 15.96 4.06 15.46
N ALA A 428 16.74 3.22 16.15
CA ALA A 428 17.45 3.64 17.36
C ALA A 428 18.59 4.61 17.06
N ALA A 429 19.29 4.43 15.93
CA ALA A 429 20.29 5.37 15.46
C ALA A 429 19.67 6.71 15.07
N MET A 430 18.55 6.67 14.33
CA MET A 430 17.80 7.86 13.96
C MET A 430 17.28 8.63 15.19
N LEU A 431 16.81 7.93 16.23
CA LEU A 431 16.37 8.58 17.48
C LEU A 431 17.53 9.33 18.15
N ARG A 432 18.72 8.71 18.23
CA ARG A 432 19.92 9.37 18.79
C ARG A 432 20.27 10.64 18.03
N GLU A 433 20.17 10.61 16.70
CA GLU A 433 20.44 11.78 15.85
C GLU A 433 19.38 12.89 16.06
N LYS A 434 18.10 12.52 16.16
CA LYS A 434 17.01 13.48 16.43
C LYS A 434 17.16 14.16 17.78
N ILE A 435 17.55 13.41 18.82
CA ILE A 435 17.85 13.97 20.16
C ILE A 435 19.04 14.93 20.06
N ALA A 436 20.10 14.55 19.34
CA ALA A 436 21.28 15.41 19.16
C ALA A 436 20.95 16.72 18.41
N LYS A 437 19.95 16.71 17.52
CA LYS A 437 19.44 17.88 16.79
C LYS A 437 18.40 18.69 17.57
N GLY A 438 17.99 18.26 18.77
CA GLY A 438 16.92 18.89 19.54
C GLY A 438 15.52 18.71 18.94
N GLU A 439 15.35 17.80 17.97
CA GLU A 439 14.08 17.49 17.32
C GLU A 439 13.20 16.52 18.12
N TYR A 440 13.77 15.88 19.13
CA TYR A 440 13.08 14.93 19.99
C TYR A 440 13.54 15.08 21.44
N PRO A 441 12.64 15.07 22.42
CA PRO A 441 13.03 15.19 23.82
C PRO A 441 13.91 13.99 24.22
N PRO A 442 14.96 14.18 25.05
CA PRO A 442 15.73 13.06 25.57
C PRO A 442 14.80 12.13 26.37
N PRO A 443 14.98 10.80 26.29
CA PRO A 443 14.12 9.87 27.00
C PRO A 443 14.18 10.17 28.50
N THR A 444 13.01 10.41 29.10
CA THR A 444 12.87 10.47 30.56
C THR A 444 13.03 9.06 31.13
N ASP A 445 13.52 8.91 32.37
CA ASP A 445 13.82 7.62 33.02
C ASP A 445 12.65 6.60 33.02
N LYS A 446 11.42 7.04 32.70
CA LYS A 446 10.24 6.17 32.53
C LYS A 446 10.19 5.38 31.21
N LEU A 447 10.99 5.71 30.20
CA LEU A 447 11.02 5.02 28.90
C LEU A 447 12.04 3.87 28.82
N ARG A 448 12.83 3.61 29.88
CA ARG A 448 13.77 2.48 29.92
C ARG A 448 13.08 1.10 29.88
N ASN A 449 11.78 1.02 30.18
CA ASN A 449 11.05 -0.24 30.26
C ASN A 449 10.20 -0.58 29.03
N VAL A 450 10.23 0.21 27.96
CA VAL A 450 9.73 -0.26 26.66
C VAL A 450 10.86 -1.06 26.03
N SER A 451 10.84 -2.38 26.25
CA SER A 451 11.80 -3.30 25.66
C SER A 451 11.70 -3.23 24.13
N ILE A 452 12.49 -2.38 23.51
CA ILE A 452 12.88 -2.54 22.11
C ILE A 452 13.81 -3.76 22.12
N THR A 453 13.23 -4.96 22.06
CA THR A 453 13.96 -6.19 21.82
C THR A 453 14.59 -6.08 20.44
N THR A 454 15.80 -5.53 20.39
CA THR A 454 16.70 -5.66 19.25
C THR A 454 17.19 -7.09 19.28
N ASP A 455 16.45 -7.98 18.63
CA ASP A 455 16.86 -9.37 18.45
C ASP A 455 17.99 -9.43 17.40
N LYS A 456 19.19 -9.00 17.83
CA LYS A 456 20.44 -9.18 17.09
C LYS A 456 20.88 -10.65 17.05
N GLN A 457 20.24 -11.54 17.79
CA GLN A 457 20.58 -12.97 17.83
C GLN A 457 19.79 -13.81 16.81
N ALA A 458 18.61 -13.37 16.37
CA ALA A 458 17.83 -14.08 15.35
C ALA A 458 18.43 -14.05 13.93
N VAL A 459 19.28 -13.06 13.60
CA VAL A 459 19.94 -12.97 12.27
C VAL A 459 21.13 -13.93 12.17
N ALA A 460 21.82 -14.20 13.28
CA ALA A 460 22.97 -15.12 13.28
C ALA A 460 22.56 -16.61 13.27
N ALA A 461 21.35 -16.93 13.75
CA ALA A 461 20.86 -18.32 13.83
C ALA A 461 20.21 -18.84 12.53
N ARG A 462 20.05 -18.00 11.50
CA ARG A 462 19.36 -18.37 10.23
C ARG A 462 20.29 -18.53 9.01
N VAL A 463 21.60 -18.47 9.23
CA VAL A 463 22.63 -18.68 8.19
C VAL A 463 23.42 -19.98 8.43
N GLY A 464 22.98 -20.79 9.40
CA GLY A 464 23.61 -22.07 9.74
C GLY A 464 22.59 -23.14 10.12
N ALA A 465 21.84 -23.63 9.14
CA ALA A 465 21.26 -24.98 9.07
C ALA A 465 20.82 -25.24 7.62
#